data_AF-A0A3D3HHH4-F1
#
_entry.id   AF-A0A3D3HHH4-F1
#
_cell.length_a   1.000
_cell.length_b   1.000
_cell.length_c   1.000
_cell.angle_alpha   90.00
_cell.angle_beta   90.00
_cell.angle_gamma   90.00
#
_symmetry.space_group_name_H-M   'P 1'
#
loop_
_entity.id
_entity.type
_entity.pdbx_description
1 polymer ?
#
loop_
_entity_poly.entity_id
_entity_poly.type
_entity_poly.pdbx_seq_one_letter_code
_entity_poly.pdbx_strand_id
1 'polypeptide(L)'
;DDVKEPLSYYPDPVSDKPFRRAISMATFGPDFFALKEPAIEVAWIERGNPVVQLPGSSEVRKALDSVLFKVVVEQFMTDTAALADIILPAKGIFEQADVVGSYWNPYAQYKPRVADPPGEVL
;
A
#
# COMPACT_ATOMS: atom_id res chain seq x y z
N ASP A 1 -14.11 25.86 -25.30
CA ASP A 1 -13.31 25.01 -24.41
C ASP A 1 -12.88 25.78 -23.19
N ASP A 2 -13.80 25.89 -22.22
CA ASP A 2 -13.48 26.46 -20.92
C ASP A 2 -12.81 25.37 -20.08
N VAL A 3 -11.51 25.53 -19.90
CA VAL A 3 -10.66 24.67 -19.07
C VAL A 3 -11.20 24.72 -17.63
N LYS A 4 -11.86 23.64 -17.18
CA LYS A 4 -12.41 23.47 -15.82
C LYS A 4 -11.33 23.10 -14.78
N GLU A 5 -10.16 23.71 -14.90
CA GLU A 5 -9.11 23.61 -13.87
C GLU A 5 -9.44 24.66 -12.79
N PRO A 6 -9.47 24.32 -11.49
CA PRO A 6 -9.06 23.06 -10.85
C PRO A 6 -10.22 22.11 -10.50
N LEU A 7 -11.45 22.36 -10.97
CA LEU A 7 -12.62 21.57 -10.58
C LEU A 7 -12.56 20.12 -11.08
N SER A 8 -11.88 19.86 -12.19
CA SER A 8 -11.72 18.50 -12.74
C SER A 8 -10.77 17.60 -11.93
N TYR A 9 -10.02 18.14 -10.96
CA TYR A 9 -9.18 17.35 -10.05
C TYR A 9 -9.98 16.64 -8.96
N TYR A 10 -11.21 17.11 -8.68
CA TYR A 10 -12.05 16.55 -7.64
C TYR A 10 -13.05 15.57 -8.25
N PRO A 11 -13.24 14.38 -7.66
CA PRO A 11 -14.27 13.45 -8.10
C PRO A 11 -15.64 14.11 -8.06
N ASP A 12 -16.44 13.90 -9.10
CA ASP A 12 -17.79 14.47 -9.19
C ASP A 12 -18.64 13.92 -8.03
N PRO A 13 -19.19 14.77 -7.16
CA PRO A 13 -19.87 14.32 -5.95
C PRO A 13 -21.17 13.54 -6.21
N VAL A 14 -21.69 13.57 -7.44
CA VAL A 14 -22.92 12.89 -7.85
C VAL A 14 -22.62 11.60 -8.63
N SER A 15 -21.67 11.64 -9.57
CA SER A 15 -21.30 10.49 -10.41
C SER A 15 -20.16 9.65 -9.83
N ASP A 16 -19.17 10.26 -9.18
CA ASP A 16 -18.02 9.58 -8.57
C ASP A 16 -18.27 9.29 -7.09
N LYS A 17 -19.32 8.53 -6.80
CA LYS A 17 -19.56 8.03 -5.44
C LYS A 17 -18.37 7.15 -5.04
N PRO A 18 -17.61 7.49 -3.98
CA PRO A 18 -16.45 6.70 -3.59
C PRO A 18 -16.89 5.31 -3.17
N PHE A 19 -16.71 4.33 -4.05
CA PHE A 19 -16.96 2.93 -3.78
C PHE A 19 -15.66 2.31 -3.27
N ARG A 20 -15.58 2.11 -1.95
CA ARG A 20 -14.46 1.41 -1.32
C ARG A 20 -14.82 -0.05 -1.12
N ARG A 21 -14.04 -0.95 -1.73
CA ARG A 21 -14.05 -2.39 -1.40
C ARG A 21 -13.04 -2.66 -0.29
N ALA A 22 -13.39 -3.56 0.62
CA ALA A 22 -12.48 -4.04 1.64
C ALA A 22 -12.36 -5.56 1.51
N ILE A 23 -11.13 -6.05 1.62
CA ILE A 23 -10.80 -7.47 1.70
C ILE A 23 -10.26 -7.72 3.10
N SER A 24 -10.74 -8.76 3.77
CA SER A 24 -10.20 -9.13 5.07
C SER A 24 -8.81 -9.76 4.90
N MET A 25 -7.83 -9.33 5.71
CA MET A 25 -6.48 -9.91 5.69
C MET A 25 -6.49 -11.41 6.04
N ALA A 26 -7.40 -11.84 6.92
CA ALA A 26 -7.51 -13.23 7.34
C ALA A 26 -8.04 -14.16 6.24
N THR A 27 -8.76 -13.60 5.28
CA THR A 27 -9.47 -14.32 4.20
C THR A 27 -9.05 -13.79 2.82
N PHE A 28 -7.86 -13.19 2.73
CA PHE A 28 -7.44 -12.42 1.55
C PHE A 28 -7.55 -13.21 0.25
N GLY A 29 -7.02 -14.43 0.19
CA GLY A 29 -7.07 -15.25 -1.03
C GLY A 29 -8.51 -15.48 -1.53
N PRO A 30 -9.38 -16.14 -0.75
CA PRO A 30 -10.78 -16.34 -1.13
C PRO A 30 -11.53 -15.06 -1.49
N ASP A 31 -11.37 -14.01 -0.69
CA ASP A 31 -12.09 -12.75 -0.88
C ASP A 31 -11.61 -11.99 -2.12
N PHE A 32 -10.31 -12.03 -2.42
CA PHE A 32 -9.73 -11.44 -3.63
C PHE A 32 -10.34 -12.08 -4.88
N PHE A 33 -10.40 -13.41 -4.94
CA PHE A 33 -10.97 -14.12 -6.09
C PHE A 33 -12.50 -14.06 -6.13
N ALA A 34 -13.17 -13.75 -5.02
CA ALA A 34 -14.61 -13.52 -4.99
C ALA A 34 -15.01 -12.12 -5.49
N LEU A 35 -14.05 -11.21 -5.69
CA LEU A 35 -14.34 -9.90 -6.25
C LEU A 35 -14.92 -10.02 -7.66
N LYS A 36 -16.06 -9.37 -7.85
CA LYS A 36 -16.69 -9.17 -9.16
C LYS A 36 -16.13 -7.91 -9.82
N GLU A 37 -16.51 -7.70 -11.09
CA GLU A 37 -16.12 -6.54 -11.88
C GLU A 37 -16.39 -5.20 -11.15
N PRO A 38 -15.44 -4.25 -11.19
CA PRO A 38 -14.14 -4.33 -11.86
C PRO A 38 -13.11 -5.16 -11.08
N ALA A 39 -12.22 -5.89 -11.75
CA ALA A 39 -11.08 -6.56 -11.09
C ALA A 39 -10.11 -5.56 -10.41
N ILE A 40 -9.16 -6.06 -9.61
CA ILE A 40 -8.06 -5.23 -9.10
C ILE A 40 -6.97 -5.15 -10.16
N GLU A 41 -6.77 -3.95 -10.72
CA GLU A 41 -5.77 -3.71 -11.76
C GLU A 41 -4.43 -3.23 -11.19
N VAL A 42 -4.45 -2.50 -10.07
CA VAL A 42 -3.27 -1.93 -9.44
C VAL A 42 -3.18 -2.35 -7.98
N ALA A 43 -2.00 -2.81 -7.56
CA ALA A 43 -1.66 -3.06 -6.17
C ALA A 43 -0.61 -2.05 -5.70
N TRP A 44 -0.95 -1.29 -4.65
CA TRP A 44 -0.03 -0.45 -3.90
C TRP A 44 0.24 -1.11 -2.56
N ILE A 45 1.49 -1.49 -2.31
CA ILE A 45 1.88 -2.20 -1.09
C ILE A 45 2.99 -1.39 -0.42
N GLU A 46 2.74 -0.91 0.78
CA GLU A 46 3.67 -0.07 1.51
C GLU A 46 4.10 -0.76 2.81
N ARG A 47 5.42 -0.90 2.98
CA ARG A 47 6.08 -1.43 4.19
C ARG A 47 5.44 -2.72 4.71
N GLY A 48 5.17 -3.65 3.80
CA GLY A 48 4.48 -4.90 4.09
C GLY A 48 4.93 -6.01 3.15
N ASN A 49 4.91 -7.25 3.67
CA ASN A 49 5.25 -8.44 2.89
C ASN A 49 4.05 -9.43 2.89
N PRO A 50 2.91 -9.06 2.27
CA PRO A 50 1.69 -9.86 2.29
C PRO A 50 1.88 -11.31 1.82
N VAL A 51 2.81 -11.58 0.89
CA VAL A 51 3.09 -12.96 0.42
C VAL A 51 3.38 -13.91 1.57
N VAL A 52 4.11 -13.47 2.59
CA VAL A 52 4.48 -14.31 3.76
C VAL A 52 3.73 -13.92 5.04
N GLN A 53 3.12 -12.73 5.09
CA GLN A 53 2.39 -12.23 6.26
C GLN A 53 0.90 -12.61 6.26
N LEU A 54 0.29 -12.83 5.11
CA LEU A 54 -1.12 -13.22 5.00
C LEU A 54 -1.29 -14.75 5.01
N PRO A 55 -2.42 -15.28 5.53
CA PRO A 55 -2.73 -16.70 5.43
C PRO A 55 -2.83 -17.15 3.97
N GLY A 56 -2.31 -18.35 3.67
CA GLY A 56 -2.37 -18.91 2.32
C GLY A 56 -1.40 -18.22 1.35
N SER A 57 -0.11 -18.25 1.65
CA SER A 57 0.95 -17.60 0.84
C SER A 57 0.89 -17.97 -0.64
N SER A 58 0.49 -19.20 -0.97
CA SER A 58 0.38 -19.65 -2.37
C SER A 58 -0.75 -18.94 -3.12
N GLU A 59 -1.87 -18.72 -2.45
CA GLU A 59 -3.05 -18.02 -2.95
C GLU A 59 -2.81 -16.52 -3.02
N VAL A 60 -2.16 -15.96 -2.00
CA VAL A 60 -1.75 -14.55 -1.98
C VAL A 60 -0.81 -14.25 -3.16
N ARG A 61 0.19 -15.10 -3.38
CA ARG A 61 1.09 -14.97 -4.52
C ARG A 61 0.34 -15.02 -5.85
N LYS A 62 -0.56 -16.00 -6.03
CA LYS A 62 -1.39 -16.10 -7.24
C LYS A 62 -2.27 -14.86 -7.46
N ALA A 63 -2.84 -14.32 -6.38
CA ALA A 63 -3.63 -13.10 -6.45
C ALA A 63 -2.77 -11.91 -6.91
N LEU A 64 -1.59 -11.72 -6.31
CA LEU A 64 -0.67 -10.65 -6.71
C LEU A 64 -0.15 -10.82 -8.15
N ASP A 65 0.20 -12.05 -8.57
CA ASP A 65 0.61 -12.35 -9.94
C ASP A 65 -0.50 -12.03 -10.97
N SER A 66 -1.77 -12.04 -10.55
CA SER A 66 -2.91 -11.70 -11.41
C SER A 66 -3.19 -10.19 -11.53
N VAL A 67 -2.58 -9.36 -10.66
CA VAL A 67 -2.73 -7.90 -10.70
C VAL A 67 -1.85 -7.32 -11.81
N LEU A 68 -2.41 -6.44 -12.64
CA LEU A 68 -1.74 -5.91 -13.83
C LEU A 68 -0.53 -5.04 -13.52
N PHE A 69 -0.57 -4.28 -12.43
CA PHE A 69 0.52 -3.39 -12.04
C PHE A 69 0.71 -3.31 -10.53
N LYS A 70 1.95 -3.45 -10.07
CA LYS A 70 2.33 -3.60 -8.66
C LYS A 70 3.42 -2.61 -8.32
N VAL A 71 3.13 -1.71 -7.38
CA VAL A 71 4.10 -0.79 -6.79
C VAL A 71 4.33 -1.21 -5.35
N VAL A 72 5.58 -1.46 -5.00
CA VAL A 72 5.99 -1.84 -3.64
C VAL A 72 6.91 -0.77 -3.08
N VAL A 73 6.50 -0.15 -1.98
CA VAL A 73 7.31 0.81 -1.20
C VAL A 73 7.98 0.05 -0.06
N GLU A 74 9.27 -0.22 -0.18
CA GLU A 74 9.95 -1.18 0.71
C GLU A 74 11.43 -0.83 0.96
N GLN A 75 11.92 -1.20 2.14
CA GLN A 75 13.31 -0.99 2.56
C GLN A 75 14.24 -2.11 2.05
N PHE A 76 13.71 -3.32 1.86
CA PHE A 76 14.45 -4.51 1.48
C PHE A 76 13.82 -5.23 0.29
N MET A 77 14.58 -6.11 -0.37
CA MET A 77 14.02 -6.99 -1.40
C MET A 77 13.25 -8.14 -0.74
N THR A 78 12.00 -7.89 -0.34
CA THR A 78 11.08 -8.88 0.26
C THR A 78 10.47 -9.80 -0.80
N ASP A 79 9.83 -10.90 -0.39
CA ASP A 79 9.10 -11.80 -1.30
C ASP A 79 8.02 -11.05 -2.10
N THR A 80 7.38 -10.06 -1.48
CA THR A 80 6.41 -9.19 -2.16
C THR A 80 7.09 -8.19 -3.09
N ALA A 81 8.21 -7.58 -2.68
CA ALA A 81 8.96 -6.66 -3.54
C ALA A 81 9.48 -7.36 -4.81
N ALA A 82 9.85 -8.64 -4.71
CA ALA A 82 10.29 -9.45 -5.85
C ALA A 82 9.20 -9.68 -6.92
N LEU A 83 7.92 -9.42 -6.62
CA LEU A 83 6.80 -9.50 -7.57
C LEU A 83 6.42 -8.14 -8.18
N ALA A 84 7.03 -7.05 -7.71
CA ALA A 84 6.67 -5.69 -8.09
C ALA A 84 7.14 -5.34 -9.51
N ASP A 85 6.38 -4.48 -10.18
CA ASP A 85 6.81 -3.85 -11.44
C ASP A 85 7.68 -2.62 -11.15
N ILE A 86 7.38 -1.90 -10.06
CA ILE A 86 8.18 -0.80 -9.54
C ILE A 86 8.42 -0.99 -8.04
N ILE A 87 9.67 -0.84 -7.63
CA ILE A 87 10.06 -0.77 -6.22
C ILE A 87 10.46 0.67 -5.92
N LEU A 88 9.81 1.27 -4.92
CA LEU A 88 10.15 2.58 -4.40
C LEU A 88 10.91 2.40 -3.07
N PRO A 89 12.18 2.82 -2.98
CA PRO A 89 12.97 2.67 -1.77
C PRO A 89 12.32 3.41 -0.58
N ALA A 90 12.07 2.70 0.52
CA ALA A 90 11.41 3.27 1.70
C ALA A 90 12.41 3.71 2.78
N LYS A 91 12.08 4.82 3.46
CA LYS A 91 12.79 5.27 4.66
C LYS A 91 12.64 4.30 5.83
N GLY A 92 13.75 4.06 6.52
CA GLY A 92 13.79 3.35 7.80
C GLY A 92 13.21 4.16 8.97
N ILE A 93 13.05 3.51 10.12
CA ILE A 93 12.47 4.12 11.33
C ILE A 93 13.26 5.34 11.83
N PHE A 94 14.56 5.41 11.60
CA PHE A 94 15.42 6.52 12.07
C PHE A 94 15.59 7.65 11.05
N GLU A 95 15.11 7.45 9.83
CA GLU A 95 15.34 8.33 8.68
C GLU A 95 14.20 9.34 8.46
N GLN A 96 13.09 9.18 9.19
CA GLN A 96 11.93 10.07 9.16
C GLN A 96 11.45 10.46 10.56
N ALA A 97 10.93 11.68 10.67
CA ALA A 97 10.18 12.08 11.85
C ALA A 97 8.79 11.42 11.85
N ASP A 98 8.26 11.10 13.04
CA ASP A 98 6.95 10.45 13.17
C ASP A 98 6.28 10.76 14.51
N VAL A 99 4.98 10.49 14.61
CA VAL A 99 4.21 10.52 15.86
C VAL A 99 3.78 9.09 16.19
N VAL A 100 4.37 8.54 17.25
CA VAL A 100 4.20 7.13 17.62
C VAL A 100 3.28 7.01 18.84
N GLY A 101 2.24 6.19 18.72
CA GLY A 101 1.39 5.78 19.84
C GLY A 101 1.91 4.53 20.54
N SER A 102 1.47 4.30 21.78
CA SER A 102 1.79 3.09 22.55
C SER A 102 0.54 2.25 22.81
N TYR A 103 0.70 0.92 22.75
CA TYR A 103 -0.35 -0.01 23.16
C TYR A 103 -0.53 -0.08 24.69
N TRP A 104 0.50 0.29 25.45
CA TRP A 104 0.54 0.07 26.91
C TRP A 104 0.30 1.35 27.71
N ASN A 105 0.29 2.52 27.07
CA ASN A 105 0.08 3.81 27.73
C ASN A 105 -0.59 4.81 26.79
N PRO A 106 -1.29 5.82 27.32
CA PRO A 106 -2.06 6.77 26.52
C PRO A 106 -1.23 7.96 26.00
N TYR A 107 0.10 7.82 25.89
CA TYR A 107 0.95 8.90 25.41
C TYR A 107 1.23 8.78 23.91
N ALA A 108 1.20 9.92 23.22
CA ALA A 108 1.77 10.08 21.89
C ALA A 108 3.19 10.63 22.03
N GLN A 109 4.12 10.09 21.25
CA GLN A 109 5.53 10.47 21.29
C GLN A 109 5.96 11.02 19.94
N TYR A 110 6.64 12.16 19.96
CA TYR A 110 7.35 12.63 18.78
C TYR A 110 8.67 11.87 18.65
N LYS A 111 8.84 11.18 17.52
CA LYS A 111 10.09 10.53 17.13
C LYS A 111 10.80 11.42 16.12
N PRO A 112 11.86 12.16 16.49
CA PRO A 112 12.63 12.92 15.52
C PRO A 112 13.37 12.01 14.54
N ARG A 113 13.66 12.55 13.35
CA ARG A 113 14.64 11.96 12.44
C ARG A 113 16.04 12.08 13.06
N VAL A 114 16.80 10.99 13.03
CA VAL A 114 18.14 10.93 13.64
C VAL A 114 19.24 10.51 12.65
N ALA A 115 18.87 10.07 11.45
CA ALA A 115 19.81 9.72 10.38
C ALA A 115 19.30 10.23 9.02
N ASP A 116 20.23 10.41 8.08
CA ASP A 116 19.87 10.66 6.68
C ASP A 116 19.51 9.34 5.97
N PRO A 117 18.51 9.35 5.06
CA PRO A 117 18.22 8.17 4.24
C PRO A 117 19.43 7.76 3.37
N PRO A 118 19.65 6.45 3.15
CA PRO A 118 20.74 5.98 2.32
C PRO A 118 20.42 6.13 0.82
N GLY A 119 21.45 6.35 0.00
CA GLY A 119 21.36 6.28 -1.46
C GLY A 119 20.32 7.24 -2.04
N GLU A 120 19.41 6.68 -2.85
CA GLU A 120 18.35 7.41 -3.56
C GLU A 120 16.98 7.36 -2.84
N VAL A 121 16.96 6.98 -1.56
CA VAL A 121 15.72 6.97 -0.76
C VAL A 121 15.22 8.42 -0.59
N LEU A 122 14.01 8.69 -1.10
CA LEU A 122 13.37 10.00 -1.07
C LEU A 122 12.45 10.20 0.13
#